data_AF-A0A7Y6AN46-F1
#
_entry.id   AF-A0A7Y6AN46-F1
#
_cell.length_a   1.000
_cell.length_b   1.000
_cell.length_c   1.000
_cell.angle_alpha   90.00
_cell.angle_beta   90.00
_cell.angle_gamma   90.00
#
_symmetry.space_group_name_H-M   'P 1'
#
loop_
_entity.id
_entity.type
_entity.pdbx_description
1 polymer ?
#
loop_
_entity_poly.entity_id
_entity_poly.type
_entity_poly.pdbx_seq_one_letter_code
_entity_poly.pdbx_strand_id
1 'polypeptide(L)'
;MTDTTNTSSVLAVAPASSASGTSAGPTAAKHAPSELKTFTFPDGHISFAYPATWTVRTVAPPAGLPGIEAIVADAAGHDLLSLANGVTAGCAGGPVSRRVFDQAAVPGMTAPDGTEPVFGFAVESYGAGDAYNMGLVDPRSLKPGDGVPSWCNLVSTANGGLFTRVIFDDPAFPNRGAARAWMATDQYAQLKALLVSLDYS
;
A
#
# COMPACT_ATOMS: atom_id res chain seq x y z
N MET A 1 -78.01 50.36 -3.62
CA MET A 1 -77.06 51.39 -4.10
C MET A 1 -75.70 51.09 -3.48
N THR A 2 -74.62 51.34 -4.24
CA THR A 2 -73.23 51.66 -3.82
C THR A 2 -72.80 51.30 -2.37
N ASP A 3 -71.82 50.43 -2.07
CA ASP A 3 -70.47 50.23 -2.68
C ASP A 3 -69.55 51.46 -2.45
N THR A 4 -68.28 51.42 -2.00
CA THR A 4 -67.24 50.37 -1.73
C THR A 4 -66.39 50.81 -0.48
N THR A 5 -65.42 50.15 0.18
CA THR A 5 -64.59 48.95 -0.09
C THR A 5 -64.57 47.97 1.12
N ASN A 6 -63.53 47.69 1.97
CA ASN A 6 -62.13 48.16 2.10
C ASN A 6 -61.16 47.11 2.72
N THR A 7 -59.85 47.42 2.71
CA THR A 7 -58.67 46.59 2.99
C THR A 7 -58.30 46.46 4.50
N SER A 8 -57.58 45.44 5.00
CA SER A 8 -56.38 44.81 4.39
C SER A 8 -56.06 43.37 4.86
N SER A 9 -55.46 42.59 3.94
CA SER A 9 -54.50 41.47 4.16
C SER A 9 -55.01 40.19 4.87
N VAL A 10 -54.38 39.00 4.73
CA VAL A 10 -53.07 38.61 4.18
C VAL A 10 -53.20 37.45 3.16
N LEU A 11 -52.22 37.29 2.27
CA LEU A 11 -52.08 36.17 1.31
C LEU A 11 -51.70 34.84 1.98
N ALA A 12 -52.12 33.71 1.37
CA ALA A 12 -51.55 32.39 1.58
C ALA A 12 -51.52 31.60 0.25
N VAL A 13 -50.49 30.78 0.03
CA VAL A 13 -50.16 30.14 -1.26
C VAL A 13 -50.45 28.63 -1.24
N ALA A 14 -50.85 28.09 -2.40
CA ALA A 14 -50.90 26.67 -2.71
C ALA A 14 -50.69 26.46 -4.23
N PRO A 15 -50.39 25.24 -4.73
CA PRO A 15 -49.96 24.01 -4.04
C PRO A 15 -48.56 23.52 -4.51
N ALA A 16 -48.05 22.43 -3.94
CA ALA A 16 -46.96 21.64 -4.54
C ALA A 16 -47.05 20.16 -4.16
N SER A 17 -46.84 19.26 -5.14
CA SER A 17 -46.89 17.81 -4.95
C SER A 17 -45.57 17.24 -4.42
N SER A 18 -45.64 16.11 -3.72
CA SER A 18 -44.46 15.34 -3.30
C SER A 18 -43.61 14.89 -4.49
N ALA A 19 -42.35 15.30 -4.53
CA ALA A 19 -41.35 14.78 -5.46
C ALA A 19 -40.32 13.94 -4.70
N SER A 20 -40.32 12.62 -4.90
CA SER A 20 -39.36 11.70 -4.30
C SER A 20 -37.98 11.88 -4.93
N GLY A 21 -37.16 12.74 -4.34
CA GLY A 21 -35.77 12.94 -4.73
C GLY A 21 -34.91 11.73 -4.37
N THR A 22 -34.88 10.70 -5.23
CA THR A 22 -33.91 9.61 -5.16
C THR A 22 -32.51 10.19 -5.38
N SER A 23 -31.83 10.56 -4.29
CA SER A 23 -30.44 10.95 -4.34
C SER A 23 -29.60 9.72 -4.67
N ALA A 24 -29.22 9.61 -5.94
CA ALA A 24 -28.22 8.65 -6.38
C ALA A 24 -26.86 9.07 -5.80
N GLY A 25 -26.54 8.58 -4.60
CA GLY A 25 -25.19 8.66 -4.06
C GLY A 25 -24.19 8.07 -5.06
N PRO A 26 -22.94 8.56 -5.10
CA PRO A 26 -21.97 8.09 -6.07
C PRO A 26 -21.75 6.58 -5.88
N THR A 27 -22.22 5.79 -6.84
CA THR A 27 -21.89 4.37 -6.93
C THR A 27 -20.38 4.28 -6.98
N ALA A 28 -19.77 3.72 -5.92
CA ALA A 28 -18.35 3.46 -5.91
C ALA A 28 -18.03 2.58 -7.13
N ALA A 29 -17.35 3.15 -8.11
CA ALA A 29 -17.00 2.46 -9.34
C ALA A 29 -16.02 1.36 -8.96
N LYS A 30 -16.53 0.13 -8.78
CA LYS A 30 -15.73 -1.05 -8.46
C LYS A 30 -14.76 -1.25 -9.62
N HIS A 31 -13.52 -0.80 -9.45
CA HIS A 31 -12.64 -0.48 -10.56
C HIS A 31 -12.44 -1.69 -11.48
N ALA A 32 -12.42 -1.42 -12.78
CA ALA A 32 -12.15 -2.44 -13.78
C ALA A 32 -10.79 -3.09 -13.47
N PRO A 33 -10.66 -4.43 -13.60
CA PRO A 33 -9.38 -5.08 -13.37
C PRO A 33 -8.29 -4.43 -14.22
N SER A 34 -7.23 -3.94 -13.58
CA SER A 34 -6.03 -3.56 -14.30
C SER A 34 -5.50 -4.81 -14.99
N GLU A 35 -5.23 -4.74 -16.30
CA GLU A 35 -4.45 -5.78 -16.98
C GLU A 35 -3.13 -5.96 -16.21
N LEU A 36 -2.69 -7.20 -16.01
CA LEU A 36 -1.49 -7.51 -15.24
C LEU A 36 -0.39 -8.07 -16.16
N LYS A 37 0.84 -7.65 -15.89
CA LYS A 37 2.06 -8.25 -16.43
C LYS A 37 2.77 -8.99 -15.31
N THR A 38 3.50 -10.06 -15.64
CA THR A 38 4.45 -10.69 -14.72
C THR A 38 5.84 -10.13 -14.98
N PHE A 39 6.58 -9.83 -13.91
CA PHE A 39 8.03 -9.65 -13.96
C PHE A 39 8.67 -10.86 -13.28
N THR A 40 9.74 -11.38 -13.87
CA THR A 40 10.61 -12.39 -13.28
C THR A 40 12.03 -11.82 -13.24
N PHE A 41 12.73 -11.99 -12.13
CA PHE A 41 14.12 -11.55 -12.02
C PHE A 41 15.03 -12.30 -13.01
N PRO A 42 16.17 -11.71 -13.44
CA PRO A 42 17.08 -12.36 -14.39
C PRO A 42 17.72 -13.68 -13.94
N ASP A 43 17.65 -14.04 -12.66
CA ASP A 43 18.05 -15.34 -12.11
C ASP A 43 16.94 -16.39 -12.15
N GLY A 44 15.71 -16.01 -12.53
CA GLY A 44 14.55 -16.88 -12.66
C GLY A 44 13.78 -17.15 -11.37
N HIS A 45 14.36 -16.88 -10.19
CA HIS A 45 13.84 -17.38 -8.92
C HIS A 45 12.70 -16.57 -8.30
N ILE A 46 12.67 -15.24 -8.48
CA ILE A 46 11.59 -14.39 -7.97
C ILE A 46 10.71 -13.92 -9.12
N SER A 47 9.39 -14.04 -8.97
CA SER A 47 8.43 -13.35 -9.84
C SER A 47 7.35 -12.59 -9.06
N PHE A 48 6.71 -11.62 -9.72
CA PHE A 48 5.52 -10.91 -9.21
C PHE A 48 4.64 -10.37 -10.35
N ALA A 49 3.35 -10.19 -10.08
CA ALA A 49 2.40 -9.55 -10.99
C ALA A 49 2.23 -8.06 -10.68
N TYR A 50 2.19 -7.21 -11.72
CA TYR A 50 2.07 -5.75 -11.60
C TYR A 50 1.12 -5.16 -12.66
N PRO A 51 0.48 -4.00 -12.42
CA PRO A 51 -0.36 -3.32 -13.40
C PRO A 51 0.37 -3.06 -14.72
N ALA A 52 -0.26 -3.38 -15.85
CA ALA A 52 0.33 -3.26 -17.18
C ALA A 52 0.70 -1.82 -17.59
N THR A 53 0.14 -0.82 -16.90
CA THR A 53 0.45 0.61 -17.05
C THR A 53 1.69 1.06 -16.28
N TRP A 54 2.18 0.26 -15.33
CA TRP A 54 3.43 0.50 -14.61
C TRP A 54 4.63 -0.04 -15.37
N THR A 55 5.82 0.33 -14.94
CA THR A 55 7.10 -0.14 -15.50
C THR A 55 7.96 -0.81 -14.42
N VAL A 56 8.81 -1.75 -14.83
CA VAL A 56 9.82 -2.37 -13.97
C VAL A 56 11.17 -2.24 -14.66
N ARG A 57 12.19 -1.79 -13.93
CA ARG A 57 13.58 -1.71 -14.41
C ARG A 57 14.51 -2.42 -13.43
N THR A 58 15.52 -3.11 -13.94
CA THR A 58 16.60 -3.69 -13.12
C THR A 58 17.79 -2.72 -13.04
N VAL A 59 18.37 -2.61 -11.86
CA VAL A 59 19.65 -1.94 -11.62
C VAL A 59 20.59 -2.90 -10.89
N ALA A 60 21.90 -2.77 -11.18
CA ALA A 60 22.93 -3.46 -10.41
C ALA A 60 23.13 -2.74 -9.06
N PRO A 61 23.30 -3.48 -7.95
CA PRO A 61 23.56 -2.86 -6.65
C PRO A 61 24.91 -2.13 -6.65
N PRO A 62 25.07 -1.09 -5.79
CA PRO A 62 26.27 -0.28 -5.76
C PRO A 62 27.51 -1.08 -5.36
N ALA A 63 28.69 -0.56 -5.74
CA ALA A 63 30.02 -1.09 -5.39
C ALA A 63 30.29 -2.56 -5.80
N GLY A 64 29.50 -3.15 -6.69
CA GLY A 64 29.70 -4.54 -7.14
C GLY A 64 29.29 -5.60 -6.13
N LEU A 65 28.37 -5.27 -5.23
CA LEU A 65 27.71 -6.23 -4.33
C LEU A 65 26.94 -7.31 -5.12
N PRO A 66 26.69 -8.50 -4.53
CA PRO A 66 25.83 -9.49 -5.16
C PRO A 66 24.36 -9.04 -5.19
N GLY A 67 23.61 -9.60 -6.14
CA GLY A 67 22.17 -9.38 -6.29
C GLY A 67 21.78 -8.47 -7.46
N ILE A 68 20.47 -8.26 -7.60
CA ILE A 68 19.84 -7.37 -8.58
C ILE A 68 18.70 -6.64 -7.87
N GLU A 69 18.56 -5.33 -8.11
CA GLU A 69 17.42 -4.55 -7.61
C GLU A 69 16.45 -4.26 -8.76
N ALA A 70 15.19 -4.61 -8.58
CA ALA A 70 14.08 -4.22 -9.44
C ALA A 70 13.37 -3.01 -8.82
N ILE A 71 13.29 -1.91 -9.58
CA ILE A 71 12.48 -0.74 -9.23
C ILE A 71 11.20 -0.77 -10.06
N VAL A 72 10.06 -0.70 -9.38
CA VAL A 72 8.73 -0.59 -9.98
C VAL A 72 8.30 0.88 -9.92
N ALA A 73 7.93 1.45 -11.07
CA ALA A 73 7.47 2.82 -11.19
C ALA A 73 6.09 2.90 -11.85
N ASP A 74 5.30 3.90 -11.47
CA ASP A 74 3.94 4.09 -11.97
C ASP A 74 3.90 4.61 -13.44
N ALA A 75 2.69 4.91 -13.92
CA ALA A 75 2.47 5.42 -15.28
C ALA A 75 2.96 6.86 -15.51
N ALA A 76 3.30 7.61 -14.46
CA ALA A 76 3.92 8.94 -14.52
C ALA A 76 5.45 8.88 -14.34
N GLY A 77 5.99 7.72 -13.94
CA GLY A 77 7.42 7.50 -13.69
C GLY A 77 7.85 7.70 -12.23
N HIS A 78 6.91 7.73 -11.28
CA HIS A 78 7.23 7.77 -9.86
C HIS A 78 7.59 6.37 -9.35
N ASP A 79 8.78 6.22 -8.75
CA ASP A 79 9.23 4.97 -8.14
C ASP A 79 8.37 4.63 -6.92
N LEU A 80 7.63 3.52 -6.98
CA LEU A 80 6.71 3.11 -5.92
C LEU A 80 7.26 1.99 -5.02
N LEU A 81 8.15 1.15 -5.54
CA LEU A 81 8.61 -0.06 -4.85
C LEU A 81 10.00 -0.47 -5.33
N SER A 82 10.89 -0.76 -4.37
CA SER A 82 12.16 -1.45 -4.59
C SER A 82 12.05 -2.90 -4.11
N LEU A 83 12.59 -3.83 -4.90
CA LEU A 83 12.82 -5.23 -4.54
C LEU A 83 14.28 -5.59 -4.85
N ALA A 84 15.09 -5.96 -3.87
CA ALA A 84 16.48 -6.39 -4.09
C ALA A 84 16.65 -7.88 -3.78
N ASN A 85 16.93 -8.67 -4.81
CA ASN A 85 17.06 -10.13 -4.78
C ASN A 85 18.55 -10.54 -4.76
N GLY A 86 18.89 -11.66 -4.11
CA GLY A 86 20.26 -12.16 -3.98
C GLY A 86 21.14 -11.39 -2.99
N VAL A 87 20.54 -10.65 -2.05
CA VAL A 87 21.27 -9.85 -1.07
C VAL A 87 21.80 -10.69 0.11
N THR A 88 22.92 -10.26 0.71
CA THR A 88 23.58 -10.97 1.82
C THR A 88 23.74 -10.12 3.10
N ALA A 89 23.31 -8.87 3.08
CA ALA A 89 23.42 -7.96 4.22
C ALA A 89 22.22 -8.08 5.16
N GLY A 90 22.48 -8.35 6.44
CA GLY A 90 21.45 -8.40 7.49
C GLY A 90 20.94 -7.01 7.91
N CYS A 91 19.76 -6.97 8.53
CA CYS A 91 19.21 -5.76 9.13
C CYS A 91 19.91 -5.39 10.45
N ALA A 92 20.14 -4.10 10.68
CA ALA A 92 20.49 -3.56 12.00
C ALA A 92 19.36 -2.63 12.47
N GLY A 93 18.95 -2.77 13.74
CA GLY A 93 17.74 -2.12 14.25
C GLY A 93 17.77 -1.83 15.75
N GLY A 94 17.18 -0.70 16.14
CA GLY A 94 16.98 -0.32 17.54
C GLY A 94 15.58 -0.68 18.06
N PRO A 95 15.29 -0.44 19.34
CA PRO A 95 13.95 -0.59 19.90
C PRO A 95 13.00 0.52 19.40
N VAL A 96 11.78 0.16 19.00
CA VAL A 96 10.73 1.07 18.51
C VAL A 96 9.36 0.76 19.15
N SER A 97 8.38 1.65 18.96
CA SER A 97 6.96 1.31 19.13
C SER A 97 6.35 0.98 17.78
N ARG A 98 5.93 -0.28 17.55
CA ARG A 98 5.31 -0.70 16.29
C ARG A 98 3.80 -0.83 16.40
N ARG A 99 3.09 -0.26 15.41
CA ARG A 99 1.66 -0.50 15.18
C ARG A 99 1.44 -0.99 13.75
N VAL A 100 0.98 -2.23 13.61
CA VAL A 100 0.55 -2.80 12.34
C VAL A 100 -0.80 -2.19 11.93
N PHE A 101 -0.97 -1.91 10.64
CA PHE A 101 -2.22 -1.46 10.03
C PHE A 101 -2.85 -2.54 9.16
N ASP A 102 -2.05 -3.37 8.48
CA ASP A 102 -2.50 -4.48 7.64
C ASP A 102 -1.44 -5.61 7.63
N GLN A 103 -1.88 -6.84 7.40
CA GLN A 103 -1.05 -8.03 7.23
C GLN A 103 -1.77 -9.03 6.30
N ALA A 104 -1.04 -9.72 5.43
CA ALA A 104 -1.57 -10.81 4.60
C ALA A 104 -0.52 -11.91 4.37
N ALA A 105 -0.97 -13.15 4.16
CA ALA A 105 -0.11 -14.24 3.72
C ALA A 105 0.33 -14.03 2.27
N VAL A 106 1.53 -14.53 1.92
CA VAL A 106 2.10 -14.48 0.57
C VAL A 106 2.44 -15.91 0.14
N PRO A 107 1.48 -16.64 -0.46
CA PRO A 107 1.55 -18.10 -0.54
C PRO A 107 2.59 -18.65 -1.51
N GLY A 108 3.15 -17.82 -2.40
CA GLY A 108 4.27 -18.18 -3.27
C GLY A 108 5.64 -18.05 -2.58
N MET A 109 5.71 -17.50 -1.37
CA MET A 109 6.96 -17.30 -0.64
C MET A 109 7.10 -18.28 0.53
N THR A 110 8.23 -18.96 0.62
CA THR A 110 8.63 -19.76 1.79
C THR A 110 10.14 -19.65 1.97
N ALA A 111 10.58 -19.29 3.18
CA ALA A 111 12.00 -19.16 3.49
C ALA A 111 12.67 -20.55 3.65
N PRO A 112 14.00 -20.69 3.49
CA PRO A 112 14.71 -21.96 3.64
C PRO A 112 14.60 -22.65 5.01
N ASP A 113 14.16 -21.94 6.06
CA ASP A 113 13.87 -22.50 7.40
C ASP A 113 12.41 -22.97 7.57
N GLY A 114 11.60 -22.88 6.51
CA GLY A 114 10.16 -23.19 6.53
C GLY A 114 9.27 -22.04 7.00
N THR A 115 9.81 -20.85 7.29
CA THR A 115 9.00 -19.68 7.64
C THR A 115 8.24 -19.16 6.42
N GLU A 116 6.91 -19.07 6.52
CA GLU A 116 6.06 -18.35 5.55
C GLU A 116 6.18 -16.83 5.78
N PRO A 117 6.75 -16.05 4.83
CA PRO A 117 6.83 -14.59 4.96
C PRO A 117 5.46 -13.96 4.72
N VAL A 118 5.22 -12.80 5.32
CA VAL A 118 3.94 -12.09 5.23
C VAL A 118 4.11 -10.71 4.60
N PHE A 119 3.11 -10.27 3.85
CA PHE A 119 2.91 -8.87 3.56
C PHE A 119 2.55 -8.16 4.87
N GLY A 120 3.12 -6.98 5.12
CA GLY A 120 2.68 -6.09 6.19
C GLY A 120 2.69 -4.63 5.77
N PHE A 121 1.84 -3.84 6.42
CA PHE A 121 1.94 -2.38 6.48
C PHE A 121 1.90 -1.94 7.94
N ALA A 122 2.93 -1.22 8.40
CA ALA A 122 3.03 -0.76 9.79
C ALA A 122 3.67 0.63 9.90
N VAL A 123 3.45 1.28 11.04
CA VAL A 123 4.20 2.45 11.49
C VAL A 123 5.11 2.08 12.67
N GLU A 124 6.32 2.64 12.68
CA GLU A 124 7.31 2.51 13.75
C GLU A 124 7.68 3.88 14.31
N SER A 125 7.44 4.08 15.61
CA SER A 125 7.78 5.32 16.30
C SER A 125 9.14 5.23 16.98
N TYR A 126 9.97 6.26 16.78
CA TYR A 126 11.28 6.43 17.41
C TYR A 126 11.44 7.88 17.87
N GLY A 127 11.51 8.09 19.19
CA GLY A 127 11.52 9.43 19.78
C GLY A 127 10.26 10.22 19.43
N ALA A 128 10.40 11.20 18.53
CA ALA A 128 9.32 12.06 18.04
C ALA A 128 8.90 11.78 16.57
N GLY A 129 9.55 10.83 15.89
CA GLY A 129 9.28 10.49 14.49
C GLY A 129 8.47 9.19 14.32
N ASP A 130 7.81 9.07 13.16
CA ASP A 130 7.12 7.87 12.68
C ASP A 130 7.68 7.49 11.28
N ALA A 131 8.24 6.29 11.14
CA ALA A 131 8.54 5.70 9.83
C ALA A 131 7.44 4.71 9.43
N TYR A 132 7.13 4.66 8.14
CA TYR A 132 6.10 3.78 7.58
C TYR A 132 6.77 2.71 6.73
N ASN A 133 6.48 1.45 7.03
CA ASN A 133 7.07 0.28 6.36
C ASN A 133 5.96 -0.53 5.69
N MET A 134 6.10 -0.79 4.39
CA MET A 134 5.22 -1.69 3.64
C MET A 134 6.06 -2.58 2.73
N GLY A 135 5.84 -3.90 2.81
CA GLY A 135 6.67 -4.90 2.14
C GLY A 135 6.38 -6.32 2.63
N LEU A 136 7.13 -7.27 2.08
CA LEU A 136 7.29 -8.63 2.59
C LEU A 136 8.22 -8.62 3.82
N VAL A 137 7.89 -9.41 4.84
CA VAL A 137 8.61 -9.44 6.12
C VAL A 137 8.43 -10.78 6.83
N ASP A 138 9.42 -11.16 7.64
CA ASP A 138 9.31 -12.27 8.57
C ASP A 138 8.22 -11.99 9.65
N PRO A 139 7.27 -12.91 9.93
CA PRO A 139 6.22 -12.70 10.93
C PRO A 139 6.73 -12.34 12.34
N ARG A 140 7.97 -12.73 12.69
CA ARG A 140 8.66 -12.35 13.95
C ARG A 140 8.94 -10.85 13.98
N SER A 141 9.33 -10.27 12.84
CA SER A 141 9.67 -8.84 12.68
C SER A 141 8.46 -7.93 12.48
N LEU A 142 7.27 -8.46 12.20
CA LEU A 142 6.03 -7.67 12.07
C LEU A 142 5.30 -7.42 13.41
N LYS A 143 5.71 -8.08 14.50
CA LYS A 143 5.01 -8.06 15.80
C LYS A 143 4.80 -6.64 16.34
N PRO A 144 3.56 -6.21 16.65
CA PRO A 144 3.29 -4.92 17.28
C PRO A 144 3.71 -4.91 18.76
N GLY A 145 3.98 -3.73 19.29
CA GLY A 145 4.36 -3.53 20.70
C GLY A 145 5.39 -2.43 20.89
N ASP A 146 5.68 -2.10 22.15
CA ASP A 146 6.68 -1.12 22.56
C ASP A 146 8.01 -1.81 22.90
N GLY A 147 9.14 -1.23 22.49
CA GLY A 147 10.47 -1.79 22.72
C GLY A 147 10.83 -2.97 21.81
N VAL A 148 10.02 -3.26 20.78
CA VAL A 148 10.32 -4.30 19.78
C VAL A 148 11.49 -3.87 18.90
N PRO A 149 12.35 -4.79 18.41
CA PRO A 149 13.35 -4.46 17.40
C PRO A 149 12.68 -3.89 16.14
N SER A 150 13.25 -2.85 15.53
CA SER A 150 12.72 -2.19 14.32
C SER A 150 12.58 -3.13 13.11
N TRP A 151 11.84 -2.70 12.10
CA TRP A 151 11.49 -3.51 10.94
C TRP A 151 12.74 -4.06 10.25
N CYS A 152 12.72 -5.36 9.96
CA CYS A 152 13.71 -6.01 9.10
C CYS A 152 12.99 -6.56 7.87
N ASN A 153 13.16 -5.90 6.72
CA ASN A 153 12.54 -6.27 5.45
C ASN A 153 13.34 -7.32 4.67
N LEU A 154 14.37 -7.92 5.28
CA LEU A 154 15.09 -9.06 4.71
C LEU A 154 14.30 -10.34 4.94
N VAL A 155 13.96 -11.01 3.84
CA VAL A 155 13.40 -12.36 3.84
C VAL A 155 14.45 -13.30 3.26
N SER A 156 14.82 -14.35 4.00
CA SER A 156 15.78 -15.35 3.54
C SER A 156 15.22 -16.15 2.36
N THR A 157 16.06 -16.41 1.35
CA THR A 157 15.72 -17.16 0.13
C THR A 157 16.83 -18.15 -0.21
N ALA A 158 16.59 -19.14 -1.09
CA ALA A 158 17.62 -20.14 -1.41
C ALA A 158 18.82 -19.56 -2.18
N ASN A 159 18.61 -18.45 -2.91
CA ASN A 159 19.64 -17.66 -3.60
C ASN A 159 20.25 -16.52 -2.75
N GLY A 160 19.92 -16.42 -1.45
CA GLY A 160 20.43 -15.40 -0.53
C GLY A 160 19.33 -14.77 0.32
N GLY A 161 18.91 -13.57 -0.05
CA GLY A 161 17.76 -12.91 0.53
C GLY A 161 17.06 -11.98 -0.44
N LEU A 162 15.81 -11.66 -0.12
CA LEU A 162 14.96 -10.68 -0.78
C LEU A 162 14.67 -9.53 0.20
N PHE A 163 15.09 -8.32 -0.16
CA PHE A 163 14.51 -7.10 0.39
C PHE A 163 13.31 -6.67 -0.44
N THR A 164 12.27 -6.15 0.21
CA THR A 164 11.22 -5.36 -0.46
C THR A 164 10.90 -4.11 0.34
N ARG A 165 10.58 -3.00 -0.32
CA ARG A 165 10.21 -1.74 0.34
C ARG A 165 9.39 -0.84 -0.59
N VAL A 166 8.13 -0.61 -0.27
CA VAL A 166 7.36 0.50 -0.86
C VAL A 166 8.06 1.82 -0.54
N ILE A 167 8.25 2.63 -1.56
CA ILE A 167 8.88 3.94 -1.48
C ILE A 167 7.78 4.94 -1.09
N PHE A 168 8.06 5.72 -0.05
CA PHE A 168 7.24 6.83 0.40
C PHE A 168 8.07 8.12 0.32
N ASP A 169 7.41 9.26 0.21
CA ASP A 169 8.02 10.57 0.40
C ASP A 169 8.57 10.75 1.83
N ASP A 170 9.32 11.82 2.08
CA ASP A 170 9.72 12.25 3.42
C ASP A 170 9.13 13.65 3.73
N PRO A 171 8.17 13.78 4.67
CA PRO A 171 7.55 12.74 5.48
C PRO A 171 6.44 11.98 4.73
N ALA A 172 6.42 10.64 4.87
CA ALA A 172 5.53 9.73 4.15
C ALA A 172 4.03 10.06 4.29
N PHE A 173 3.60 10.44 5.50
CA PHE A 173 2.23 10.86 5.78
C PHE A 173 2.22 11.96 6.84
N PRO A 174 1.33 12.97 6.74
CA PRO A 174 1.24 14.04 7.74
C PRO A 174 0.72 13.56 9.10
N ASN A 175 0.11 12.37 9.18
CA ASN A 175 -0.24 11.65 10.40
C ASN A 175 -0.73 10.22 10.07
N ARG A 176 -0.86 9.38 11.11
CA ARG A 176 -1.37 8.00 11.02
C ARG A 176 -2.81 7.88 10.50
N GLY A 177 -3.61 8.95 10.58
CA GLY A 177 -4.95 9.01 9.99
C GLY A 177 -4.88 9.08 8.46
N ALA A 178 -3.98 9.91 7.92
CA ALA A 178 -3.71 9.97 6.49
C ALA A 178 -3.12 8.65 5.96
N ALA A 179 -2.22 8.00 6.70
CA ALA A 179 -1.71 6.67 6.35
C ALA A 179 -2.83 5.61 6.25
N ARG A 180 -3.81 5.64 7.17
CA ARG A 180 -5.01 4.78 7.11
C ARG A 180 -5.98 5.15 5.98
N ALA A 181 -6.09 6.44 5.63
CA ALA A 181 -6.89 6.88 4.49
C ALA A 181 -6.27 6.45 3.16
N TRP A 182 -4.94 6.45 3.05
CA TRP A 182 -4.21 5.97 1.87
C TRP A 182 -4.45 4.47 1.61
N MET A 183 -4.73 3.66 2.63
CA MET A 183 -5.12 2.25 2.48
C MET A 183 -6.42 2.04 1.68
N ALA A 184 -7.24 3.08 1.51
CA ALA A 184 -8.45 3.04 0.69
C ALA A 184 -8.21 3.45 -0.79
N THR A 185 -6.95 3.67 -1.20
CA THR A 185 -6.58 4.04 -2.58
C THR A 185 -6.26 2.82 -3.45
N ASP A 186 -6.43 2.97 -4.76
CA ASP A 186 -6.05 1.94 -5.73
C ASP A 186 -4.54 1.67 -5.75
N GLN A 187 -3.71 2.70 -5.51
CA GLN A 187 -2.26 2.55 -5.39
C GLN A 187 -1.90 1.60 -4.24
N TYR A 188 -2.56 1.72 -3.07
CA TYR A 188 -2.37 0.77 -1.97
C TYR A 188 -2.81 -0.64 -2.36
N ALA A 189 -3.99 -0.78 -2.97
CA ALA A 189 -4.52 -2.08 -3.38
C ALA A 189 -3.62 -2.76 -4.43
N GLN A 190 -3.07 -2.01 -5.39
CA GLN A 190 -2.15 -2.49 -6.41
C GLN A 190 -0.79 -2.87 -5.83
N LEU A 191 -0.21 -2.06 -4.92
CA LEU A 191 1.04 -2.39 -4.24
C LEU A 191 0.90 -3.61 -3.31
N LYS A 192 -0.23 -3.73 -2.59
CA LYS A 192 -0.53 -4.93 -1.79
C LYS A 192 -0.71 -6.16 -2.68
N ALA A 193 -1.43 -6.05 -3.79
CA ALA A 193 -1.61 -7.15 -4.74
C ALA A 193 -0.27 -7.63 -5.33
N LEU A 194 0.61 -6.70 -5.71
CA LEU A 194 1.97 -7.00 -6.19
C LEU A 194 2.76 -7.78 -5.12
N LEU A 195 2.85 -7.26 -3.89
CA LEU A 195 3.59 -7.89 -2.80
C LEU A 195 3.00 -9.24 -2.35
N VAL A 196 1.68 -9.44 -2.48
CA VAL A 196 1.01 -10.73 -2.21
C VAL A 196 1.14 -11.72 -3.38
N SER A 197 1.48 -11.23 -4.59
CA SER A 197 1.77 -12.06 -5.77
C SER A 197 3.23 -12.48 -5.91
N LEU A 198 4.07 -12.21 -4.90
CA LEU A 198 5.46 -12.68 -4.89
C LEU A 198 5.51 -14.22 -4.81
N ASP A 199 6.34 -14.79 -5.68
CA ASP A 199 6.50 -16.24 -5.86
C ASP A 199 7.98 -16.59 -5.97
N TYR A 200 8.38 -17.69 -5.31
CA TYR A 200 9.74 -18.25 -5.34
C TYR A 200 9.75 -19.64 -6.00
N SER A 201 10.52 -19.80 -7.08
CA SER A 201 10.62 -21.04 -7.88
C SER A 201 12.05 -21.53 -8.09
#